data_AF-A0A3C1EY69-F1
#
_entry.id   AF-A0A3C1EY69-F1
#
_cell.length_a   1.000
_cell.length_b   1.000
_cell.length_c   1.000
_cell.angle_alpha   90.00
_cell.angle_beta   90.00
_cell.angle_gamma   90.00
#
_symmetry.space_group_name_H-M   'P 1'
#
loop_
_entity.id
_entity.type
_entity.pdbx_description
1 polymer ?
#
loop_
_entity_poly.entity_id
_entity_poly.type
_entity_poly.pdbx_seq_one_letter_code
_entity_poly.pdbx_strand_id
1 'polypeptide(L)'
;MKVRNITLILLIIVFFVQGCHKTNHKNKIYGSGTIETNEINISAKVIGRIAYLSVKEGQLINKGDLIVKLDELGKSEKDFIRAKKLFSENVISEDQLEQTQKIRDNFIIFSPISGIVILQQLLEGEIVTPGLPIVTLANMNDLWVKIYIPEIDIGRIGLGSKAEVIFDSFPSEIFEGEVINIAKKAEFIPKNIQTKEERVTQVFAVKVSVSNKDNKLKIGMPADVYIIKSN
;
A
#
# COMPACT_ATOMS: atom_id res chain seq x y z
N MET A 1 -68.85 6.85 -9.17
CA MET A 1 -67.82 7.49 -10.02
C MET A 1 -66.92 8.41 -9.17
N LYS A 2 -65.92 7.86 -8.46
CA LYS A 2 -65.03 8.68 -7.58
C LYS A 2 -63.73 7.93 -7.21
N VAL A 3 -63.00 7.39 -8.19
CA VAL A 3 -61.73 6.68 -7.91
C VAL A 3 -60.64 6.90 -8.98
N ARG A 4 -60.89 7.67 -10.04
CA ARG A 4 -59.98 7.73 -11.21
C ARG A 4 -58.92 8.84 -11.17
N ASN A 5 -58.93 9.72 -10.15
CA ASN A 5 -58.01 10.86 -10.08
C ASN A 5 -56.88 10.68 -9.05
N ILE A 6 -56.98 9.72 -8.13
CA ILE A 6 -55.95 9.51 -7.08
C ILE A 6 -54.75 8.72 -7.63
N THR A 7 -54.98 7.79 -8.55
CA THR A 7 -53.92 7.01 -9.21
C THR A 7 -53.04 7.85 -10.14
N LEU A 8 -53.57 8.91 -10.76
CA LEU A 8 -52.78 9.79 -11.63
C LEU A 8 -51.82 10.70 -10.84
N ILE A 9 -52.22 11.13 -9.64
CA ILE A 9 -51.39 11.99 -8.77
C ILE A 9 -50.24 11.18 -8.15
N LEU A 10 -50.48 9.90 -7.81
CA LEU A 10 -49.43 9.03 -7.26
C LEU A 10 -48.34 8.71 -8.30
N LEU A 11 -48.69 8.60 -9.58
CA LEU A 11 -47.74 8.32 -10.66
C LEU A 11 -46.81 9.52 -10.99
N ILE A 12 -47.31 10.75 -10.80
CA ILE A 12 -46.54 11.99 -11.03
C ILE A 12 -45.55 12.24 -9.89
N ILE A 13 -45.88 11.85 -8.65
CA ILE A 13 -44.98 11.96 -7.50
C ILE A 13 -43.80 10.98 -7.63
N VAL A 14 -44.02 9.77 -8.16
CA VAL A 14 -42.94 8.80 -8.41
C VAL A 14 -41.99 9.27 -9.52
N PHE A 15 -42.49 10.04 -10.50
CA PHE A 15 -41.65 10.59 -11.57
C PHE A 15 -40.70 11.72 -11.11
N PHE A 16 -40.98 12.37 -9.96
CA PHE A 16 -40.14 13.45 -9.43
C PHE A 16 -38.97 12.97 -8.56
N VAL A 17 -38.89 11.68 -8.22
CA VAL A 17 -37.79 11.13 -7.40
C VAL A 17 -36.60 10.67 -8.24
N GLN A 18 -36.69 10.71 -9.57
CA GLN A 18 -35.52 10.64 -10.45
C GLN A 18 -34.83 12.00 -10.56
N GLY A 19 -34.50 12.58 -9.40
CA GLY A 19 -33.59 13.70 -9.32
C GLY A 19 -32.21 13.22 -9.75
N CYS A 20 -31.82 13.54 -10.97
CA CYS A 20 -30.45 13.42 -11.46
C CYS A 20 -29.49 13.93 -10.39
N HIS A 21 -28.64 13.04 -9.89
CA HIS A 21 -27.56 13.34 -8.96
C HIS A 21 -26.53 14.21 -9.71
N LYS A 22 -26.79 15.51 -9.78
CA LYS A 22 -25.94 16.48 -10.45
C LYS A 22 -24.73 16.70 -9.55
N THR A 23 -23.67 15.92 -9.78
CA THR A 23 -22.39 16.02 -9.08
C THR A 23 -21.88 17.46 -9.19
N ASN A 24 -21.84 18.16 -8.06
CA ASN A 24 -21.45 19.57 -8.01
C ASN A 24 -19.92 19.68 -8.12
N HIS A 25 -19.39 19.61 -9.36
CA HIS A 25 -17.95 19.64 -9.65
C HIS A 25 -17.28 21.00 -9.37
N LYS A 26 -18.04 22.09 -9.21
CA LYS A 26 -17.45 23.44 -9.03
C LYS A 26 -16.59 23.56 -7.77
N ASN A 27 -16.88 22.77 -6.73
CA ASN A 27 -16.16 22.81 -5.46
C ASN A 27 -15.14 21.69 -5.25
N LYS A 28 -14.74 20.99 -6.33
CA LYS A 28 -13.79 19.88 -6.25
C LYS A 28 -12.55 20.16 -7.10
N ILE A 29 -11.41 19.64 -6.68
CA ILE A 29 -10.17 19.56 -7.46
C ILE A 29 -10.02 18.14 -7.95
N TYR A 30 -9.76 18.00 -9.24
CA TYR A 30 -9.62 16.72 -9.90
C TYR A 30 -8.14 16.35 -10.06
N GLY A 31 -7.83 15.08 -9.87
CA GLY A 31 -6.57 14.47 -10.29
C GLY A 31 -6.79 13.00 -10.62
N SER A 32 -5.94 12.46 -11.48
CA SER A 32 -5.95 11.04 -11.84
C SER A 32 -4.60 10.43 -11.48
N GLY A 33 -4.62 9.16 -11.10
CA GLY A 33 -3.44 8.44 -10.61
C GLY A 33 -3.70 6.96 -10.48
N THR A 34 -2.83 6.27 -9.76
CA THR A 34 -2.94 4.83 -9.50
C THR A 34 -2.88 4.52 -8.02
N ILE A 35 -3.51 3.43 -7.59
CA ILE A 35 -3.33 2.90 -6.24
C ILE A 35 -1.87 2.50 -6.03
N GLU A 36 -1.30 2.97 -4.93
CA GLU A 36 0.02 2.63 -4.43
C GLU A 36 -0.08 2.22 -2.96
N THR A 37 0.98 1.58 -2.47
CA THR A 37 1.17 1.26 -1.05
C THR A 37 2.65 1.19 -0.71
N ASN A 38 2.95 1.03 0.57
CA ASN A 38 4.30 0.77 1.04
C ASN A 38 4.65 -0.70 0.76
N GLU A 39 5.72 -0.89 -0.01
CA GLU A 39 6.33 -2.18 -0.23
C GLU A 39 7.57 -2.35 0.64
N ILE A 40 7.78 -3.56 1.14
CA ILE A 40 8.98 -3.93 1.87
C ILE A 40 9.63 -5.15 1.24
N ASN A 41 10.95 -5.09 1.14
CA ASN A 41 11.77 -6.18 0.65
C ASN A 41 12.27 -7.00 1.84
N ILE A 42 11.90 -8.28 1.86
CA ILE A 42 12.36 -9.22 2.87
C ILE A 42 13.63 -9.87 2.36
N SER A 43 14.74 -9.59 3.03
CA SER A 43 16.07 -10.12 2.70
C SER A 43 16.67 -10.87 3.87
N ALA A 44 17.60 -11.78 3.57
CA ALA A 44 18.39 -12.43 4.61
C ALA A 44 19.39 -11.44 5.23
N LYS A 45 19.75 -11.68 6.49
CA LYS A 45 20.83 -10.98 7.20
C LYS A 45 22.11 -11.81 7.30
N VAL A 46 22.03 -13.08 6.93
CA VAL A 46 23.13 -14.04 6.89
C VAL A 46 23.13 -14.73 5.54
N ILE A 47 24.28 -15.25 5.12
CA ILE A 47 24.37 -16.11 3.95
C ILE A 47 23.77 -17.48 4.26
N GLY A 48 23.04 -18.06 3.32
CA GLY A 48 22.50 -19.41 3.47
C GLY A 48 21.76 -19.88 2.22
N ARG A 49 21.52 -21.20 2.14
CA ARG A 49 20.60 -21.77 1.15
C ARG A 49 19.18 -21.73 1.71
N ILE A 50 18.21 -21.37 0.86
CA ILE A 50 16.79 -21.38 1.22
C ILE A 50 16.33 -22.84 1.35
N ALA A 51 16.19 -23.29 2.59
CA ALA A 51 15.68 -24.62 2.93
C ALA A 51 14.19 -24.75 2.62
N TYR A 52 13.46 -23.67 2.92
CA TYR A 52 12.01 -23.61 2.84
C TYR A 52 11.52 -22.18 2.65
N LEU A 53 10.57 -22.00 1.74
CA LEU A 53 9.88 -20.76 1.43
C LEU A 53 8.37 -20.99 1.57
N SER A 54 7.80 -20.55 2.69
CA SER A 54 6.43 -20.87 3.11
C SER A 54 5.34 -20.05 2.44
N VAL A 55 5.70 -19.16 1.52
CA VAL A 55 4.78 -18.23 0.89
C VAL A 55 4.76 -18.37 -0.62
N LYS A 56 3.72 -17.83 -1.25
CA LYS A 56 3.58 -17.72 -2.71
C LYS A 56 3.14 -16.33 -3.11
N GLU A 57 3.43 -15.92 -4.35
CA GLU A 57 2.89 -14.68 -4.90
C GLU A 57 1.35 -14.64 -4.82
N GLY A 58 0.81 -13.47 -4.47
CA GLY A 58 -0.62 -13.24 -4.26
C GLY A 58 -1.16 -13.77 -2.93
N GLN A 59 -0.35 -14.44 -2.10
CA GLN A 59 -0.79 -14.94 -0.80
C GLN A 59 -0.94 -13.81 0.23
N LEU A 60 -2.05 -13.80 0.95
CA LEU A 60 -2.23 -12.98 2.14
C LEU A 60 -1.45 -13.58 3.32
N ILE A 61 -0.76 -12.72 4.04
CA ILE A 61 0.06 -13.09 5.19
C ILE A 61 -0.21 -12.13 6.36
N ASN A 62 0.04 -12.61 7.56
CA ASN A 62 0.00 -11.83 8.78
C ASN A 62 1.39 -11.50 9.29
N LYS A 63 1.49 -10.43 10.07
CA LYS A 63 2.69 -10.13 10.85
C LYS A 63 3.03 -11.33 11.74
N GLY A 64 4.28 -11.77 11.68
CA GLY A 64 4.78 -12.93 12.43
C GLY A 64 4.68 -14.26 11.68
N ASP A 65 4.07 -14.30 10.49
CA ASP A 65 4.07 -15.52 9.66
C ASP A 65 5.50 -15.86 9.24
N LEU A 66 5.83 -17.16 9.25
CA LEU A 66 7.08 -17.65 8.71
C LEU A 66 7.12 -17.35 7.21
N ILE A 67 8.26 -16.86 6.70
CA ILE A 67 8.50 -16.64 5.27
C ILE A 67 9.62 -17.56 4.79
N VAL A 68 10.76 -17.54 5.47
CA VAL A 68 11.97 -18.25 5.03
C VAL A 68 12.61 -19.00 6.17
N LYS A 69 13.10 -20.20 5.88
CA LYS A 69 14.06 -20.92 6.72
C LYS A 69 15.31 -21.24 5.90
N LEU A 70 16.48 -21.01 6.49
CA LEU A 70 17.78 -21.27 5.86
C LEU A 70 18.43 -22.58 6.37
N ASP A 71 19.20 -23.26 5.50
CA ASP A 71 19.70 -24.64 5.70
C ASP A 71 20.75 -24.84 6.81
N GLU A 72 21.21 -23.78 7.47
CA GLU A 72 22.23 -23.86 8.53
C GLU A 72 21.66 -23.51 9.93
N LEU A 73 20.33 -23.41 10.06
CA LEU A 73 19.68 -23.14 11.35
C LEU A 73 20.09 -24.15 12.43
N GLY A 74 20.17 -25.44 12.08
CA GLY A 74 20.52 -26.50 13.04
C GLY A 74 21.95 -26.39 13.56
N LYS A 75 22.89 -25.90 12.74
CA LYS A 75 24.26 -25.61 13.17
C LYS A 75 24.27 -24.40 14.09
N SER A 76 23.59 -23.32 13.70
CA SER A 76 23.53 -22.10 14.50
C SER A 76 22.85 -22.31 15.86
N GLU A 77 21.84 -23.18 15.95
CA GLU A 77 21.21 -23.56 17.24
C GLU A 77 22.19 -24.31 18.15
N LYS A 78 23.02 -25.22 17.60
CA LYS A 78 24.08 -25.89 18.38
C LYS A 78 25.11 -24.90 18.90
N ASP A 79 25.50 -23.93 18.08
CA ASP A 79 26.44 -22.87 18.48
C ASP A 79 25.85 -21.99 19.59
N PHE A 80 24.55 -21.66 19.50
CA PHE A 80 23.83 -20.92 20.55
C PHE A 80 23.74 -21.69 21.88
N ILE A 81 23.42 -22.99 21.83
CA ILE A 81 23.39 -23.84 23.03
C ILE A 81 24.77 -23.90 23.69
N ARG A 82 25.84 -24.03 22.88
CA ARG A 82 27.22 -24.00 23.38
C ARG A 82 27.56 -22.67 24.03
N ALA A 83 27.23 -21.55 23.39
CA ALA A 83 27.45 -20.22 23.94
C ALA A 83 26.71 -20.04 25.28
N LYS A 84 25.45 -20.47 25.35
CA LYS A 84 24.64 -20.41 26.59
C LYS A 84 25.28 -21.19 27.74
N LYS A 85 25.87 -22.36 27.46
CA LYS A 85 26.63 -23.14 28.46
C LYS A 85 27.86 -22.38 28.94
N LEU A 86 28.69 -21.88 28.03
CA LEU A 86 29.90 -21.12 28.38
C LEU A 86 29.59 -19.85 29.18
N PHE A 87 28.47 -19.20 28.89
CA PHE A 87 27.99 -18.04 29.64
C PHE A 87 27.63 -18.42 31.08
N SER A 88 26.92 -19.53 31.29
CA SER A 88 26.60 -20.02 32.63
C SER A 88 27.85 -20.42 33.45
N GLU A 89 28.96 -20.72 32.78
CA GLU A 89 30.26 -21.01 33.38
C GLU A 89 31.13 -19.74 33.55
N ASN A 90 30.61 -18.54 33.26
CA ASN A 90 31.31 -17.25 33.27
C ASN A 90 32.55 -17.18 32.33
N VAL A 91 32.57 -17.97 31.25
CA VAL A 91 33.68 -18.02 30.28
C VAL A 91 33.53 -16.94 29.21
N ILE A 92 32.31 -16.56 28.85
CA ILE A 92 31.99 -15.55 27.83
C ILE A 92 31.14 -14.42 28.42
N SER A 93 31.13 -13.26 27.75
CA SER A 93 30.30 -12.12 28.15
C SER A 93 28.84 -12.24 27.67
N GLU A 94 27.95 -11.44 28.24
CA GLU A 94 26.55 -11.34 27.80
C GLU A 94 26.44 -10.89 26.33
N ASP A 95 27.27 -9.92 25.91
CA ASP A 95 27.33 -9.46 24.52
C ASP A 95 27.64 -10.59 23.53
N GLN A 96 28.54 -11.52 23.90
CA GLN A 96 28.89 -12.67 23.06
C GLN A 96 27.74 -13.66 22.92
N LEU A 97 26.98 -13.86 24.00
CA LEU A 97 25.77 -14.67 23.98
C LEU A 97 24.69 -14.02 23.10
N GLU A 98 24.46 -12.71 23.25
CA GLU A 98 23.47 -11.96 22.47
C GLU A 98 23.81 -11.96 20.97
N GLN A 99 25.08 -11.79 20.61
CA GLN A 99 25.52 -11.89 19.22
C GLN A 99 25.23 -13.27 18.61
N THR A 100 25.51 -14.34 19.36
CA THR A 100 25.24 -15.71 18.91
C THR A 100 23.73 -15.94 18.74
N GLN A 101 22.91 -15.42 19.65
CA GLN A 101 21.46 -15.47 19.54
C GLN A 101 20.95 -14.73 18.30
N LYS A 102 21.42 -13.51 18.05
CA LYS A 102 21.05 -12.72 16.86
C LYS A 102 21.42 -13.44 15.57
N ILE A 103 22.61 -14.06 15.51
CA ILE A 103 23.03 -14.84 14.36
C ILE A 103 22.06 -15.99 14.11
N ARG A 104 21.67 -16.73 15.16
CA ARG A 104 20.69 -17.81 15.07
C ARG A 104 19.34 -17.32 14.57
N ASP A 105 18.84 -16.25 15.15
CA ASP A 105 17.51 -15.72 14.82
C ASP A 105 17.44 -15.23 13.36
N ASN A 106 18.58 -14.87 12.76
CA ASN A 106 18.65 -14.49 11.34
C ASN A 106 18.46 -15.66 10.35
N PHE A 107 18.46 -16.91 10.80
CA PHE A 107 18.19 -18.09 9.93
C PHE A 107 16.69 -18.37 9.73
N ILE A 108 15.83 -17.68 10.48
CA ILE A 108 14.37 -17.75 10.33
C ILE A 108 13.83 -16.35 10.10
N ILE A 109 13.19 -16.13 8.96
CA ILE A 109 12.68 -14.83 8.59
C ILE A 109 11.17 -14.86 8.65
N PHE A 110 10.61 -14.00 9.50
CA PHE A 110 9.18 -13.80 9.68
C PHE A 110 8.72 -12.52 9.00
N SER A 111 7.44 -12.45 8.66
CA SER A 111 6.84 -11.24 8.12
C SER A 111 6.80 -10.14 9.18
N PRO A 112 7.31 -8.94 8.91
CA PRO A 112 7.19 -7.81 9.84
C PRO A 112 5.83 -7.09 9.73
N ILE A 113 5.02 -7.38 8.71
CA ILE A 113 3.72 -6.75 8.44
C ILE A 113 2.65 -7.79 8.09
N SER A 114 1.38 -7.43 8.26
CA SER A 114 0.28 -8.12 7.58
C SER A 114 0.09 -7.50 6.20
N GLY A 115 -0.13 -8.31 5.18
CA GLY A 115 -0.14 -7.82 3.81
C GLY A 115 -0.27 -8.93 2.78
N ILE A 116 0.17 -8.64 1.56
CA ILE A 116 0.19 -9.58 0.44
C ILE A 116 1.61 -9.74 -0.09
N VAL A 117 1.94 -10.95 -0.53
CA VAL A 117 3.20 -11.21 -1.26
C VAL A 117 3.05 -10.73 -2.69
N ILE A 118 3.83 -9.73 -3.08
CA ILE A 118 3.82 -9.14 -4.43
C ILE A 118 4.65 -9.97 -5.38
N LEU A 119 5.87 -10.30 -4.97
CA LEU A 119 6.84 -10.94 -5.83
C LEU A 119 7.71 -11.90 -5.02
N GLN A 120 8.03 -13.05 -5.61
CA GLN A 120 9.04 -13.98 -5.14
C GLN A 120 10.27 -13.83 -6.03
N GLN A 121 11.35 -13.28 -5.47
CA GLN A 121 12.58 -13.02 -6.20
C GLN A 121 13.55 -14.20 -6.15
N LEU A 122 13.45 -15.03 -5.11
CA LEU A 122 14.22 -16.27 -4.97
C LEU A 122 13.31 -17.44 -4.63
N LEU A 123 13.78 -18.64 -4.98
CA LEU A 123 13.11 -19.91 -4.81
C LEU A 123 13.84 -20.80 -3.80
N GLU A 124 13.14 -21.85 -3.35
CA GLU A 124 13.75 -22.90 -2.53
C GLU A 124 14.94 -23.54 -3.24
N GLY A 125 15.99 -23.83 -2.48
CA GLY A 125 17.25 -24.37 -2.98
C GLY A 125 18.24 -23.31 -3.47
N GLU A 126 17.84 -22.05 -3.68
CA GLU A 126 18.76 -20.97 -4.05
C GLU A 126 19.60 -20.47 -2.87
N ILE A 127 20.73 -19.85 -3.17
CA ILE A 127 21.61 -19.22 -2.17
C ILE A 127 21.24 -17.75 -2.05
N VAL A 128 20.96 -17.30 -0.84
CA VAL A 128 20.74 -15.90 -0.52
C VAL A 128 21.96 -15.31 0.20
N THR A 129 22.30 -14.08 -0.16
CA THR A 129 23.30 -13.26 0.52
C THR A 129 22.63 -12.05 1.18
N PRO A 130 23.26 -11.45 2.22
CA PRO A 130 22.68 -10.32 2.90
C PRO A 130 22.34 -9.14 1.98
N GLY A 131 21.13 -8.61 2.11
CA GLY A 131 20.64 -7.48 1.31
C GLY A 131 19.95 -7.86 -0.01
N LEU A 132 20.13 -9.08 -0.51
CA LEU A 132 19.37 -9.57 -1.66
C LEU A 132 17.93 -9.89 -1.23
N PRO A 133 16.89 -9.31 -1.87
CA PRO A 133 15.52 -9.63 -1.49
C PRO A 133 15.12 -11.04 -1.92
N ILE A 134 14.34 -11.69 -1.07
CA ILE A 134 13.78 -13.04 -1.25
C ILE A 134 12.33 -12.89 -1.70
N VAL A 135 11.56 -12.06 -1.00
CA VAL A 135 10.17 -11.71 -1.34
C VAL A 135 9.91 -10.22 -1.12
N THR A 136 8.97 -9.67 -1.88
CA THR A 136 8.45 -8.31 -1.69
C THR A 136 7.04 -8.41 -1.12
N LEU A 137 6.77 -7.69 -0.03
CA LEU A 137 5.47 -7.65 0.65
C LEU A 137 4.87 -6.25 0.53
N ALA A 138 3.55 -6.16 0.40
CA ALA A 138 2.81 -4.91 0.35
C ALA A 138 1.74 -4.83 1.46
N ASN A 139 1.58 -3.64 2.05
CA ASN A 139 0.58 -3.40 3.09
C ASN A 139 -0.79 -3.03 2.52
N MET A 140 -1.67 -4.02 2.38
CA MET A 140 -3.02 -3.80 1.83
C MET A 140 -3.97 -2.98 2.70
N ASN A 141 -3.58 -2.65 3.94
CA ASN A 141 -4.36 -1.80 4.85
C ASN A 141 -3.99 -0.30 4.73
N ASP A 142 -2.91 0.02 4.03
CA ASP A 142 -2.41 1.39 3.84
C ASP A 142 -2.27 1.66 2.34
N LEU A 143 -3.43 1.90 1.69
CA LEU A 143 -3.51 2.22 0.27
C LEU A 143 -3.75 3.70 0.07
N TRP A 144 -3.12 4.28 -0.94
CA TRP A 144 -3.38 5.64 -1.39
C TRP A 144 -3.36 5.73 -2.91
N VAL A 145 -4.06 6.72 -3.46
CA VAL A 145 -3.87 7.14 -4.85
C VAL A 145 -2.93 8.34 -4.86
N LYS A 146 -1.86 8.24 -5.64
CA LYS A 146 -0.94 9.35 -5.86
C LYS A 146 -1.41 10.14 -7.09
N ILE A 147 -1.83 11.39 -6.88
CA ILE A 147 -2.26 12.31 -7.94
C ILE A 147 -1.34 13.53 -8.01
N TYR A 148 -1.38 14.23 -9.14
CA TYR A 148 -0.62 15.44 -9.38
C TYR A 148 -1.57 16.64 -9.51
N ILE A 149 -1.40 17.63 -8.64
CA ILE A 149 -2.24 18.82 -8.60
C ILE A 149 -1.40 20.05 -8.97
N PRO A 150 -1.87 20.93 -9.86
CA PRO A 150 -1.20 22.19 -10.18
C PRO A 150 -0.98 23.07 -8.93
N GLU A 151 0.17 23.74 -8.85
CA GLU A 151 0.51 24.64 -7.73
C GLU A 151 -0.62 25.64 -7.40
N ILE A 152 -1.25 26.22 -8.42
CA ILE A 152 -2.32 27.21 -8.26
C ILE A 152 -3.55 26.70 -7.47
N ASP A 153 -3.75 25.39 -7.44
CA ASP A 153 -4.85 24.75 -6.71
C ASP A 153 -4.42 24.18 -5.35
N ILE A 154 -3.11 24.08 -5.06
CA ILE A 154 -2.60 23.52 -3.80
C ILE A 154 -3.04 24.34 -2.60
N GLY A 155 -3.09 25.67 -2.71
CA GLY A 155 -3.56 26.53 -1.62
C GLY A 155 -5.05 26.37 -1.25
N ARG A 156 -5.81 25.58 -2.02
CA ARG A 156 -7.24 25.32 -1.80
C ARG A 156 -7.51 23.97 -1.13
N ILE A 157 -6.47 23.22 -0.80
CA ILE A 157 -6.56 21.93 -0.12
C ILE A 157 -5.58 21.87 1.04
N GLY A 158 -5.97 21.16 2.10
CA GLY A 158 -5.11 20.87 3.25
C GLY A 158 -5.02 19.38 3.54
N LEU A 159 -4.09 19.01 4.43
CA LEU A 159 -4.13 17.68 5.06
C LEU A 159 -5.48 17.47 5.72
N GLY A 160 -6.06 16.29 5.52
CA GLY A 160 -7.39 15.96 6.02
C GLY A 160 -8.55 16.34 5.09
N SER A 161 -8.29 16.97 3.94
CA SER A 161 -9.34 17.28 2.97
C SER A 161 -10.01 15.99 2.50
N LYS A 162 -11.34 15.95 2.55
CA LYS A 162 -12.12 14.82 2.08
C LYS A 162 -12.05 14.70 0.56
N ALA A 163 -12.03 13.47 0.07
CA ALA A 163 -11.95 13.16 -1.34
C ALA A 163 -12.87 11.99 -1.70
N GLU A 164 -13.36 12.02 -2.92
CA GLU A 164 -14.04 10.89 -3.56
C GLU A 164 -13.07 10.24 -4.54
N VAL A 165 -12.93 8.92 -4.46
CA VAL A 165 -12.08 8.13 -5.34
C VAL A 165 -12.94 7.16 -6.12
N ILE A 166 -12.78 7.16 -7.44
CA ILE A 166 -13.51 6.31 -8.37
C ILE A 166 -12.49 5.52 -9.16
N PHE A 167 -12.66 4.20 -9.23
CA PHE A 167 -11.78 3.32 -10.00
C PHE A 167 -12.44 2.94 -11.31
N ASP A 168 -11.65 2.85 -12.39
CA ASP A 168 -12.16 2.40 -13.70
C ASP A 168 -12.80 1.00 -13.63
N SER A 169 -12.29 0.17 -12.72
CA SER A 169 -12.82 -1.18 -12.46
C SER A 169 -14.15 -1.18 -11.69
N PHE A 170 -14.51 -0.06 -11.04
CA PHE A 170 -15.70 0.09 -10.19
C PHE A 170 -16.39 1.45 -10.45
N PRO A 171 -16.88 1.72 -11.67
CA PRO A 171 -17.30 3.07 -12.08
C PRO A 171 -18.59 3.56 -11.39
N SER A 172 -19.34 2.66 -10.74
CA SER A 172 -20.56 2.98 -9.99
C SER A 172 -20.35 3.08 -8.49
N GLU A 173 -19.14 2.82 -7.99
CA GLU A 173 -18.81 2.85 -6.57
C GLU A 173 -17.92 4.06 -6.28
N ILE A 174 -18.27 4.79 -5.21
CA ILE A 174 -17.46 5.92 -4.72
C ILE A 174 -16.77 5.45 -3.45
N PHE A 175 -15.44 5.49 -3.46
CA PHE A 175 -14.61 5.21 -2.31
C PHE A 175 -14.28 6.51 -1.59
N GLU A 176 -14.57 6.57 -0.29
CA GLU A 176 -14.20 7.69 0.54
C GLU A 176 -12.69 7.70 0.79
N GLY A 177 -12.08 8.87 0.62
CA GLY A 177 -10.65 9.09 0.85
C GLY A 177 -10.36 10.41 1.54
N GLU A 178 -9.10 10.56 1.95
CA GLU A 178 -8.62 11.75 2.64
C GLU A 178 -7.20 12.11 2.20
N VAL A 179 -6.92 13.41 2.08
CA VAL A 179 -5.56 13.88 1.78
C VAL A 179 -4.65 13.61 2.97
N ILE A 180 -3.78 12.61 2.83
CA ILE A 180 -2.82 12.19 3.88
C ILE A 180 -1.43 12.79 3.68
N ASN A 181 -1.10 13.25 2.47
CA ASN A 181 0.18 13.88 2.17
C ASN A 181 0.07 14.87 1.01
N ILE A 182 0.73 16.01 1.16
CA ILE A 182 1.00 16.96 0.08
C ILE A 182 2.52 17.11 0.02
N ALA A 183 3.10 16.90 -1.15
CA ALA A 183 4.54 17.02 -1.35
C ALA A 183 5.03 18.42 -0.98
N LYS A 184 6.23 18.51 -0.37
CA LYS A 184 6.85 19.81 -0.05
C LYS A 184 7.63 20.41 -1.21
N LYS A 185 7.85 19.62 -2.27
CA LYS A 185 8.64 19.98 -3.45
C LYS A 185 7.81 19.72 -4.69
N ALA A 186 7.77 20.71 -5.59
CA ALA A 186 7.13 20.55 -6.89
C ALA A 186 7.88 19.53 -7.76
N GLU A 187 7.13 18.74 -8.50
CA GLU A 187 7.59 17.83 -9.54
C GLU A 187 7.26 18.42 -10.92
N PHE A 188 8.06 18.05 -11.92
CA PHE A 188 7.87 18.42 -13.32
C PHE A 188 7.20 17.24 -14.02
N ILE A 189 6.02 17.41 -14.63
CA ILE A 189 5.48 16.37 -15.53
C ILE A 189 6.18 16.53 -16.89
N PRO A 190 6.98 15.57 -17.35
CA PRO A 190 7.51 15.60 -18.70
C PRO A 190 6.36 15.34 -19.68
N LYS A 191 5.95 16.36 -20.44
CA LYS A 191 5.12 16.18 -21.64
C LYS A 191 6.00 16.40 -22.86
N ASN A 192 5.86 15.54 -23.87
CA ASN A 192 6.42 15.80 -25.21
C ASN A 192 5.57 16.89 -25.85
N ILE A 193 6.10 18.11 -25.98
CA ILE A 193 5.34 19.21 -26.59
C ILE A 193 6.15 20.03 -27.59
N GLN A 194 5.47 20.40 -28.67
CA GLN A 194 6.02 21.08 -29.85
C GLN A 194 6.08 22.61 -29.68
N THR A 195 5.44 23.19 -28.64
CA THR A 195 5.49 24.63 -28.37
C THR A 195 6.06 24.96 -26.97
N LYS A 196 6.55 26.20 -26.80
CA LYS A 196 7.34 26.65 -25.64
C LYS A 196 6.48 26.85 -24.37
N GLU A 197 5.18 27.06 -24.53
CA GLU A 197 4.22 27.35 -23.45
C GLU A 197 3.66 26.09 -22.77
N GLU A 198 3.72 24.95 -23.46
CA GLU A 198 3.25 23.67 -22.93
C GLU A 198 4.31 22.98 -22.05
N ARG A 199 5.50 23.59 -21.90
CA ARG A 199 6.61 23.10 -21.07
C ARG A 199 6.32 23.36 -19.59
N VAL A 200 5.92 22.29 -18.94
CA VAL A 200 5.86 22.02 -17.50
C VAL A 200 5.12 23.02 -16.61
N THR A 201 3.86 22.69 -16.30
CA THR A 201 3.21 23.17 -15.08
C THR A 201 3.89 22.51 -13.87
N GLN A 202 4.29 23.31 -12.88
CA GLN A 202 4.70 22.78 -11.58
C GLN A 202 3.50 22.10 -10.93
N VAL A 203 3.66 20.83 -10.61
CA VAL A 203 2.64 20.05 -9.90
C VAL A 203 3.20 19.57 -8.58
N PHE A 204 2.31 19.36 -7.63
CA PHE A 204 2.65 18.74 -6.37
C PHE A 204 1.98 17.38 -6.30
N ALA A 205 2.74 16.37 -5.90
CA ALA A 205 2.18 15.05 -5.63
C ALA A 205 1.32 15.14 -4.35
N VAL A 206 0.10 14.63 -4.44
CA VAL A 206 -0.84 14.53 -3.33
C VAL A 206 -1.22 13.06 -3.19
N LYS A 207 -1.10 12.53 -1.97
CA LYS A 207 -1.54 11.17 -1.64
C LYS A 207 -2.91 11.26 -0.98
N VAL A 208 -3.87 10.57 -1.56
CA VAL A 208 -5.23 10.44 -1.03
C VAL A 208 -5.43 9.00 -0.57
N SER A 209 -5.69 8.79 0.72
CA SER A 209 -5.92 7.46 1.28
C SER A 209 -7.19 6.85 0.69
N VAL A 210 -7.22 5.52 0.60
CA VAL A 210 -8.40 4.77 0.15
C VAL A 210 -8.62 3.57 1.07
N SER A 211 -9.85 3.42 1.55
CA SER A 211 -10.23 2.26 2.37
C SER A 211 -10.54 1.04 1.50
N ASN A 212 -9.87 -0.09 1.76
CA ASN A 212 -10.05 -1.35 1.03
C ASN A 212 -10.87 -2.38 1.82
N LYS A 213 -12.06 -2.00 2.32
CA LYS A 213 -12.85 -2.85 3.25
C LYS A 213 -13.20 -4.23 2.69
N ASP A 214 -13.47 -4.30 1.38
CA ASP A 214 -13.90 -5.52 0.70
C ASP A 214 -12.74 -6.32 0.10
N ASN A 215 -11.48 -5.88 0.27
CA ASN A 215 -10.29 -6.46 -0.37
C ASN A 215 -10.39 -6.59 -1.91
N LYS A 216 -11.20 -5.73 -2.54
CA LYS A 216 -11.42 -5.72 -4.00
C LYS A 216 -10.35 -4.91 -4.74
N LEU A 217 -9.73 -3.95 -4.07
CA LEU A 217 -8.76 -3.05 -4.68
C LEU A 217 -7.41 -3.74 -4.83
N LYS A 218 -6.76 -3.49 -5.97
CA LYS A 218 -5.41 -3.96 -6.27
C LYS A 218 -4.48 -2.79 -6.54
N ILE A 219 -3.23 -2.93 -6.10
CA ILE A 219 -2.17 -1.96 -6.38
C ILE A 219 -2.03 -1.81 -7.90
N GLY A 220 -1.82 -0.59 -8.37
CA GLY A 220 -1.72 -0.25 -9.79
C GLY A 220 -3.04 0.02 -10.49
N MET A 221 -4.20 -0.17 -9.82
CA MET A 221 -5.49 0.21 -10.42
C MET A 221 -5.55 1.73 -10.68
N PRO A 222 -5.92 2.17 -11.89
CA PRO A 222 -6.13 3.59 -12.19
C PRO A 222 -7.36 4.11 -11.46
N ALA A 223 -7.28 5.37 -11.04
CA ALA A 223 -8.30 6.01 -10.25
C ALA A 223 -8.38 7.50 -10.53
N ASP A 224 -9.62 8.00 -10.55
CA ASP A 224 -9.93 9.41 -10.54
C ASP A 224 -10.27 9.86 -9.13
N VAL A 225 -9.70 10.99 -8.74
CA VAL A 225 -9.81 11.55 -7.40
C VAL A 225 -10.38 12.95 -7.48
N TYR A 226 -11.41 13.20 -6.68
CA TYR A 226 -12.07 14.48 -6.55
C TYR A 226 -11.97 14.98 -5.10
N ILE A 227 -11.01 15.86 -4.83
CA ILE A 227 -10.79 16.46 -3.51
C ILE A 227 -11.75 17.63 -3.31
N ILE A 228 -12.42 17.68 -2.16
CA ILE A 228 -13.28 18.79 -1.77
C ILE A 228 -12.40 19.97 -1.34
N LYS A 229 -12.62 21.14 -1.95
CA LYS A 229 -11.87 22.37 -1.62
C LYS A 229 -12.14 22.79 -0.18
N SER A 230 -11.09 23.24 0.50
CA SER A 230 -11.22 23.95 1.78
C SER A 230 -11.75 25.36 1.50
N ASN A 231 -12.82 25.76 2.21
CA ASN A 231 -13.38 27.12 2.13
C ASN A 231 -12.42 28.15 2.71
#